data_AF-A0AA39FVN4-F1
#
_entry.id   AF-A0AA39FVN4-F1
#
_cell.length_a   1.000
_cell.length_b   1.000
_cell.length_c   1.000
_cell.angle_alpha   90.00
_cell.angle_beta   90.00
_cell.angle_gamma   90.00
#
_symmetry.space_group_name_H-M   'P 1'
#
loop_
_entity.id
_entity.type
_entity.pdbx_description
1 polymer ?
#
loop_
_entity_poly.entity_id
_entity_poly.type
_entity_poly.pdbx_seq_one_letter_code
_entity_poly.pdbx_strand_id
1 'polypeptide(L)'
;MAGRNTYDIDPVQREILEHRAARRQMLREEYLKQHLNPYRAMANQGGALDDIAINRYTAMRATFKEFARPTVKNSLWTLCFFVTPFVIAVVSAKYIRDKQENKIRTGQVSYRDRDYKFK
;
A
#
# COMPACT_ATOMS: atom_id res chain seq x y z
N MET A 1 -21.99 0.86 13.46
CA MET A 1 -21.39 1.83 14.41
C MET A 1 -21.59 1.29 15.81
N ALA A 2 -20.51 0.98 16.53
CA ALA A 2 -20.58 0.51 17.90
C ALA A 2 -20.95 1.68 18.82
N GLY A 3 -22.25 1.86 19.02
CA GLY A 3 -22.82 2.75 20.03
C GLY A 3 -23.41 1.90 21.14
N ARG A 4 -23.01 2.19 22.38
CA ARG A 4 -23.70 1.96 23.67
C ARG A 4 -22.67 2.16 24.79
N ASN A 5 -22.40 3.44 25.09
CA ASN A 5 -21.84 4.00 26.34
C ASN A 5 -21.60 5.51 26.11
N THR A 6 -22.65 6.24 25.69
CA THR A 6 -22.55 7.60 25.13
C THR A 6 -23.04 8.71 26.05
N TYR A 7 -23.31 8.42 27.32
CA TYR A 7 -23.99 9.37 28.20
C TYR A 7 -23.09 9.98 29.29
N ASP A 8 -22.00 9.31 29.67
CA ASP A 8 -21.02 9.84 30.63
C ASP A 8 -19.73 10.22 29.90
N ILE A 9 -19.78 11.28 29.09
CA ILE A 9 -18.56 11.87 28.52
C ILE A 9 -17.90 12.74 29.58
N ASP A 10 -16.64 12.41 29.90
CA ASP A 10 -15.78 13.27 30.69
C ASP A 10 -15.69 14.67 30.04
N PRO A 11 -15.67 15.78 30.81
CA PRO A 11 -15.60 17.13 30.26
C PRO A 11 -14.49 17.31 29.21
N VAL A 12 -13.34 16.64 29.37
CA VAL A 12 -12.23 16.71 28.40
C VAL A 12 -12.61 16.02 27.09
N GLN A 13 -13.27 14.86 27.17
CA GLN A 13 -13.73 14.16 25.98
C GLN A 13 -14.78 14.97 25.20
N ARG A 14 -15.67 15.66 25.93
CA ARG A 14 -16.65 16.58 25.35
C ARG A 14 -15.96 17.70 24.56
N GLU A 15 -14.98 18.36 25.15
CA GLU A 15 -14.21 19.42 24.49
C GLU A 15 -13.50 18.91 23.23
N ILE A 16 -12.89 17.73 23.28
CA ILE A 16 -12.26 17.10 22.10
C ILE A 16 -13.28 16.85 20.99
N LEU A 17 -14.49 16.39 21.32
CA LEU A 17 -15.55 16.13 20.34
C LEU A 17 -16.07 17.43 19.72
N GLU A 18 -16.32 18.44 20.54
CA GLU A 18 -16.76 19.77 20.09
C GLU A 18 -15.72 20.38 19.15
N HIS A 19 -14.44 20.33 19.50
CA HIS A 19 -13.37 20.84 18.67
C HIS A 19 -13.20 20.05 17.35
N ARG A 20 -13.36 18.73 17.36
CA ARG A 20 -13.39 17.92 16.12
C ARG A 20 -14.59 18.25 15.24
N ALA A 21 -15.76 18.46 15.84
CA ALA A 21 -16.98 18.85 15.13
C ALA A 21 -16.82 20.23 14.49
N ALA A 22 -16.30 21.21 15.24
CA ALA A 22 -16.01 22.55 14.74
C ALA A 22 -15.04 22.53 13.56
N ARG A 23 -13.93 21.78 13.65
CA ARG A 23 -12.99 21.62 12.52
C ARG A 23 -13.64 21.00 11.29
N ARG A 24 -14.51 20.00 11.47
CA ARG A 24 -15.23 19.36 10.37
C ARG A 24 -16.21 20.32 9.70
N GLN A 25 -16.92 21.13 10.47
CA GLN A 25 -17.82 22.16 9.96
C GLN A 25 -17.04 23.20 9.15
N MET A 26 -15.95 23.73 9.69
CA MET A 26 -15.08 24.68 9.00
C MET A 26 -14.58 24.16 7.63
N LEU A 27 -14.06 22.94 7.57
CA LEU A 27 -13.58 22.34 6.31
C LEU A 27 -14.72 22.10 5.31
N ARG A 28 -15.90 21.71 5.82
CA ARG A 28 -17.10 21.52 4.97
C ARG A 28 -17.58 22.85 4.40
N GLU A 29 -17.58 23.91 5.20
CA GLU A 29 -17.98 25.25 4.75
C GLU A 29 -17.02 25.77 3.68
N GLU A 30 -15.71 25.59 3.85
CA GLU A 30 -14.71 25.92 2.84
C GLU A 30 -14.97 25.16 1.53
N TYR A 31 -15.18 23.84 1.63
CA TYR A 31 -15.50 23.00 0.47
C TYR A 31 -16.77 23.49 -0.24
N LEU A 32 -17.85 23.72 0.50
CA LEU A 32 -19.13 24.16 -0.05
C LEU A 32 -19.00 25.55 -0.71
N LYS A 33 -18.24 26.47 -0.10
CA LYS A 33 -17.97 27.79 -0.68
C LYS A 33 -17.29 27.70 -2.03
N GLN A 34 -16.30 26.81 -2.18
CA GLN A 34 -15.56 26.63 -3.43
C GLN A 34 -16.30 25.77 -4.45
N HIS A 35 -17.14 24.84 -4.00
CA HIS A 35 -17.92 23.96 -4.87
C HIS A 35 -19.15 24.67 -5.45
N LEU A 36 -19.86 25.45 -4.63
CA LEU A 36 -21.08 26.15 -5.04
C LEU A 36 -20.81 27.45 -5.83
N ASN A 37 -19.54 27.88 -5.95
CA ASN A 37 -19.19 29.09 -6.69
C ASN A 37 -19.40 28.90 -8.22
N PRO A 38 -20.36 29.61 -8.84
CA PRO A 38 -20.67 29.44 -10.26
C PRO A 38 -19.55 29.96 -11.19
N TYR A 39 -18.75 30.93 -10.73
CA TYR A 39 -17.67 31.53 -11.54
C TYR A 39 -16.45 30.62 -11.68
N ARG A 40 -16.36 29.54 -10.91
CA ARG A 40 -15.22 28.63 -10.94
C ARG A 40 -15.05 27.94 -12.30
N ALA A 41 -16.16 27.57 -12.93
CA ALA A 41 -16.14 27.01 -14.28
C ALA A 41 -15.66 28.03 -15.33
N MET A 42 -15.95 29.33 -15.11
CA MET A 42 -15.54 30.41 -16.00
C MET A 42 -14.06 30.80 -15.83
N ALA A 43 -13.49 30.58 -14.66
CA ALA A 43 -12.09 30.88 -14.35
C ALA A 43 -11.07 29.88 -14.93
N ASN A 44 -11.49 29.00 -15.86
CA ASN A 44 -10.68 27.88 -16.39
C ASN A 44 -10.10 26.93 -15.33
N GLN A 45 -10.58 27.02 -14.08
CA GLN A 45 -10.33 26.07 -12.99
C GLN A 45 -11.37 24.94 -13.02
N GLY A 46 -11.69 24.47 -14.23
CA GLY A 46 -12.63 23.37 -14.45
C GLY A 46 -12.04 22.06 -13.95
N GLY A 47 -12.85 21.24 -13.27
CA GLY A 47 -12.45 19.91 -12.77
C GLY A 47 -12.76 19.68 -11.30
N ALA A 48 -12.19 18.61 -10.74
CA ALA A 48 -12.31 18.27 -9.32
C ALA A 48 -11.71 19.39 -8.45
N LEU A 49 -12.27 19.58 -7.24
CA LEU A 49 -11.70 20.52 -6.29
C LEU A 49 -10.41 19.94 -5.70
N ASP A 50 -9.37 20.77 -5.70
CA ASP A 50 -8.09 20.39 -5.13
C ASP A 50 -8.16 20.48 -3.60
N ASP A 51 -7.86 19.37 -2.93
CA ASP A 51 -7.83 19.29 -1.46
C ASP A 51 -6.38 19.27 -0.98
N ILE A 52 -6.02 20.28 -0.20
CA ILE A 52 -4.70 20.43 0.41
C ILE A 52 -4.33 19.19 1.23
N ALA A 53 -5.29 18.54 1.90
CA ALA A 53 -5.04 17.34 2.68
C ALA A 53 -4.62 16.15 1.81
N ILE A 54 -5.27 15.98 0.64
CA ILE A 54 -4.91 14.95 -0.33
C ILE A 54 -3.52 15.23 -0.89
N ASN A 55 -3.23 16.49 -1.24
CA ASN A 55 -1.92 16.87 -1.76
C ASN A 55 -0.79 16.65 -0.76
N ARG A 56 -1.02 16.93 0.53
CA ARG A 56 -0.03 16.63 1.58
C ARG A 56 0.20 15.12 1.72
N TYR A 57 -0.87 14.33 1.65
CA TYR A 57 -0.77 12.87 1.73
C TYR A 57 -0.01 12.29 0.53
N THR A 58 -0.32 12.74 -0.69
CA THR A 58 0.38 12.30 -1.89
C THR A 58 1.84 12.73 -1.88
N ALA A 59 2.12 13.98 -1.50
CA ALA A 59 3.48 14.50 -1.34
C ALA A 59 4.28 13.66 -0.33
N MET A 60 3.74 13.39 0.86
CA MET A 60 4.39 12.57 1.89
C MET A 60 4.75 11.17 1.37
N ARG A 61 3.86 10.55 0.57
CA ARG A 61 4.13 9.24 -0.01
C ARG A 61 5.23 9.29 -1.05
N ALA A 62 5.25 10.32 -1.89
CA ALA A 62 6.29 10.50 -2.90
C ALA A 62 7.66 10.75 -2.25
N THR A 63 7.71 11.53 -1.17
CA THR A 63 8.95 11.87 -0.44
C THR A 63 9.26 10.89 0.70
N PHE A 64 8.58 9.73 0.78
CA PHE A 64 8.73 8.79 1.89
C PHE A 64 10.19 8.38 2.15
N LYS A 65 10.99 8.29 1.08
CA LYS A 65 12.41 7.93 1.14
C LYS A 65 13.23 8.89 2.00
N GLU A 66 12.89 10.17 2.02
CA GLU A 66 13.62 11.20 2.80
C GLU A 66 13.43 11.01 4.31
N PHE A 67 12.27 10.47 4.72
CA PHE A 67 11.92 10.24 6.12
C PHE A 67 12.21 8.82 6.60
N ALA A 68 12.57 7.91 5.70
CA ALA A 68 12.85 6.52 6.01
C ALA A 68 14.15 6.39 6.82
N ARG A 69 14.03 5.91 8.06
CA ARG A 69 15.20 5.63 8.93
C ARG A 69 15.58 4.15 8.85
N PRO A 70 16.88 3.83 8.69
CA PRO A 70 17.35 2.44 8.69
C PRO A 70 17.35 1.88 10.13
N THR A 71 16.20 1.37 10.56
CA THR A 71 16.06 0.63 11.82
C THR A 71 16.30 -0.86 11.57
N VAL A 72 16.89 -1.57 12.53
CA VAL A 72 17.14 -3.03 12.42
C VAL A 72 15.89 -3.81 11.99
N LYS A 73 14.73 -3.48 12.56
CA LYS A 73 13.45 -4.10 12.18
C LYS A 73 13.11 -3.87 10.70
N ASN A 74 13.25 -2.64 10.21
CA ASN A 74 12.97 -2.29 8.81
C ASN A 74 13.95 -2.96 7.86
N SER A 75 15.24 -2.95 8.19
CA SER A 75 16.28 -3.61 7.39
C SER A 75 16.06 -5.11 7.30
N LEU A 76 15.67 -5.77 8.40
CA LEU A 76 15.34 -7.19 8.40
C LEU A 76 14.13 -7.48 7.51
N TRP A 77 13.06 -6.68 7.62
CA TRP A 77 11.89 -6.83 6.74
C TRP A 77 12.25 -6.68 5.27
N THR A 78 13.06 -5.66 4.92
CA THR A 78 13.50 -5.49 3.53
C THR A 78 14.34 -6.68 3.05
N LEU A 79 15.28 -7.16 3.87
CA LEU A 79 16.11 -8.30 3.51
C LEU A 79 15.26 -9.55 3.32
N CYS A 80 14.32 -9.83 4.24
CA CYS A 80 13.41 -10.95 4.12
C CYS A 80 12.54 -10.83 2.86
N PHE A 81 12.00 -9.66 2.53
CA PHE A 81 11.13 -9.51 1.37
C PHE A 81 11.85 -9.65 0.03
N PHE A 82 13.13 -9.26 -0.06
CA PHE A 82 13.90 -9.33 -1.30
C PHE A 82 14.72 -10.63 -1.43
N VAL A 83 15.41 -11.05 -0.37
CA VAL A 83 16.33 -12.21 -0.41
C VAL A 83 15.57 -13.53 -0.37
N THR A 84 14.52 -13.64 0.45
CA THR A 84 13.77 -14.89 0.61
C THR A 84 13.16 -15.41 -0.71
N PRO A 85 12.40 -14.62 -1.50
CA PRO A 85 11.85 -15.13 -2.75
C PRO A 85 12.93 -15.51 -3.76
N PHE A 86 14.05 -14.78 -3.77
CA PHE A 86 15.19 -15.10 -4.63
C PHE A 86 15.80 -16.47 -4.28
N VAL A 87 16.08 -16.70 -3.00
CA VAL A 87 16.62 -17.98 -2.52
C VAL A 87 15.65 -19.13 -2.80
N ILE A 88 14.36 -18.93 -2.54
CA ILE A 88 13.31 -19.93 -2.84
C ILE A 88 13.29 -20.27 -4.33
N ALA A 89 13.36 -19.26 -5.21
CA ALA A 89 13.35 -19.48 -6.65
C ALA A 89 14.57 -20.30 -7.11
N VAL A 90 15.77 -19.96 -6.62
CA VAL A 90 17.01 -20.67 -6.98
C VAL A 90 17.00 -22.11 -6.47
N VAL A 91 16.64 -22.32 -5.20
CA VAL A 91 16.61 -23.65 -4.59
C VAL A 91 15.55 -24.54 -5.23
N SER A 92 14.35 -23.99 -5.50
CA SER A 92 13.28 -24.75 -6.17
C SER A 92 13.64 -25.11 -7.61
N ALA A 93 14.24 -24.19 -8.38
CA ALA A 93 14.72 -24.47 -9.72
C ALA A 93 15.80 -25.57 -9.72
N LYS A 94 16.76 -25.49 -8.79
CA LYS A 94 17.80 -26.52 -8.64
C LYS A 94 17.19 -27.88 -8.29
N TYR A 95 16.29 -27.92 -7.31
CA TYR A 95 15.62 -29.15 -6.90
C TYR A 95 14.83 -29.81 -8.04
N ILE A 96 14.11 -29.02 -8.84
CA ILE A 96 13.37 -29.52 -10.01
C ILE A 96 14.34 -30.10 -11.05
N ARG A 97 15.44 -29.41 -11.34
CA ARG A 97 16.47 -29.88 -12.29
C ARG A 97 17.11 -31.18 -11.84
N ASP A 98 17.56 -31.25 -10.58
CA ASP A 98 18.22 -32.43 -10.03
C ASP A 98 17.26 -33.64 -10.03
N LYS A 99 15.98 -33.42 -9.71
CA LYS A 99 14.94 -34.45 -9.75
C LYS A 99 14.67 -34.95 -11.18
N GLN A 100 14.61 -34.04 -12.15
CA GLN A 100 14.45 -34.40 -13.57
C GLN A 100 15.66 -35.19 -14.07
N GLU A 101 16.87 -34.73 -13.77
CA GLU A 101 18.10 -35.39 -14.18
C GLU A 101 18.24 -36.79 -13.57
N ASN A 102 17.89 -36.95 -12.30
CA ASN A 102 17.90 -38.26 -11.65
C ASN A 102 16.96 -39.26 -12.34
N LYS A 103 15.74 -38.84 -12.69
CA LYS A 103 14.78 -39.68 -13.43
C LYS A 103 15.31 -40.10 -14.80
N ILE A 104 16.05 -39.22 -15.47
CA ILE A 104 16.66 -39.50 -16.77
C ILE A 104 17.81 -40.51 -16.63
N ARG A 105 18.69 -40.33 -15.63
CA ARG A 105 19.86 -41.20 -15.38
C ARG A 105 19.47 -42.61 -14.91
N THR A 106 18.40 -42.71 -14.12
CA THR A 106 17.85 -44.00 -13.63
C THR A 106 17.00 -44.73 -14.67
N GLY A 107 16.76 -44.14 -15.84
CA GLY A 107 15.96 -44.74 -16.90
C GLY A 107 14.45 -44.76 -16.62
N GLN A 108 13.98 -44.06 -15.58
CA GLN A 108 12.55 -43.95 -15.26
C GLN A 108 11.76 -43.18 -16.35
N VAL A 109 12.45 -42.35 -17.15
CA VAL A 109 11.86 -41.62 -18.27
C VAL A 109 12.42 -42.16 -19.57
N SER A 110 11.51 -42.62 -20.44
CA SER A 110 11.86 -43.13 -21.77
C SER A 110 12.50 -42.03 -22.63
N TYR A 111 13.32 -42.41 -23.62
CA TYR A 111 13.92 -41.42 -24.54
C TYR A 111 12.87 -40.69 -25.42
N ARG A 112 11.67 -41.23 -25.55
CA ARG A 112 10.56 -40.61 -26.30
C ARG A 112 9.93 -39.46 -25.52
N ASP A 113 9.86 -39.56 -24.20
CA ASP A 113 9.10 -38.64 -23.33
C ASP A 113 9.97 -37.51 -22.74
N ARG A 114 11.13 -37.20 -23.35
CA ARG A 114 12.03 -36.15 -22.88
C ARG A 114 11.69 -34.81 -23.55
N ASP A 115 11.42 -33.79 -22.73
CA ASP A 115 10.99 -32.47 -23.19
C ASP A 115 12.02 -31.70 -24.05
N TYR A 116 13.33 -31.92 -23.84
CA TYR A 116 14.42 -31.18 -24.48
C TYR A 116 15.32 -32.04 -25.38
N LYS A 117 14.73 -32.90 -26.21
CA LYS A 117 15.50 -33.87 -27.02
C LYS A 117 16.24 -33.25 -28.22
N PHE A 118 15.70 -32.19 -28.81
CA PHE A 118 16.13 -31.65 -30.11
C PHE A 118 16.37 -30.13 -30.11
N LYS A 119 16.47 -29.54 -28.91
CA LYS A 119 16.70 -28.11 -28.72
C LYS A 119 18.06 -27.86 -28.11
#